data_AF-A0A8X7BK86-F1
#
_entry.id   AF-A0A8X7BK86-F1
#
_cell.length_a   1.000
_cell.length_b   1.000
_cell.length_c   1.000
_cell.angle_alpha   90.00
_cell.angle_beta   90.00
_cell.angle_gamma   90.00
#
_symmetry.space_group_name_H-M   'P 1'
#
loop_
_entity.id
_entity.type
_entity.pdbx_description
1 polymer ?
#
loop_
_entity_poly.entity_id
_entity_poly.type
_entity_poly.pdbx_seq_one_letter_code
_entity_poly.pdbx_strand_id
1 'polypeptide(L)'
;MDSVDQNLTSTPFTNDLEENWTNFKNIILDNAKLYIPRGNVKGYIPLFTHNASSLKPLLDRRKQLLESFNENNSLNDSQGGLRTEINQINAKIKKSYAQLKRSRWRELCKNLDSRTTTNSRW
;
A
#
# COMPACT_ATOMS: atom_id res chain seq x y z
N MET A 1 -2.48 3.56 19.58
CA MET A 1 -1.68 2.36 19.90
C MET A 1 -1.77 1.45 18.70
N ASP A 2 -0.64 1.08 18.13
CA ASP A 2 -0.61 0.25 16.94
C ASP A 2 -1.04 -1.19 17.31
N SER A 3 -1.56 -1.95 16.33
CA SER A 3 -2.03 -3.34 16.55
C SER A 3 -0.95 -4.26 17.15
N VAL A 4 0.33 -3.88 17.00
CA VAL A 4 1.48 -4.57 17.58
C VAL A 4 1.55 -4.35 19.10
N ASP A 5 1.35 -3.11 19.54
CA ASP A 5 1.41 -2.73 20.96
C ASP A 5 0.33 -3.46 21.76
N GLN A 6 -0.88 -3.57 21.19
CA GLN A 6 -1.99 -4.30 21.82
C GLN A 6 -1.69 -5.79 21.97
N ASN A 7 -1.14 -6.43 20.94
CA ASN A 7 -0.78 -7.85 20.99
C ASN A 7 0.32 -8.11 22.03
N LEU A 8 1.35 -7.26 22.10
CA LEU A 8 2.42 -7.37 23.09
C LEU A 8 1.91 -7.17 24.53
N THR A 9 0.95 -6.28 24.74
CA THR A 9 0.33 -6.08 26.06
C THR A 9 -0.64 -7.20 26.47
N SER A 10 -1.13 -8.00 25.52
CA SER A 10 -2.15 -9.04 25.78
C SER A 10 -1.57 -10.38 26.22
N THR A 11 -0.27 -10.62 26.01
CA THR A 11 0.45 -11.81 26.50
C THR A 11 1.25 -11.47 27.75
N PRO A 12 0.82 -11.87 28.96
CA PRO A 12 1.62 -11.66 30.16
C PRO A 12 2.90 -12.50 30.09
N PHE A 13 4.05 -11.88 30.39
CA PHE A 13 5.33 -12.57 30.45
C PHE A 13 5.31 -13.64 31.55
N THR A 14 5.73 -14.86 31.22
CA THR A 14 5.90 -15.96 32.19
C THR A 14 7.26 -15.83 32.91
N ASN A 15 7.57 -16.72 33.84
CA ASN A 15 8.91 -16.76 34.46
C ASN A 15 9.97 -17.41 33.54
N ASP A 16 9.57 -17.97 32.41
CA ASP A 16 10.48 -18.57 31.44
C ASP A 16 10.92 -17.51 30.42
N LEU A 17 12.17 -17.09 30.55
CA LEU A 17 12.77 -16.07 29.70
C LEU A 17 12.84 -16.49 28.23
N GLU A 18 13.07 -17.77 27.95
CA GLU A 18 13.27 -18.27 26.59
C GLU A 18 11.96 -18.40 25.83
N GLU A 19 10.91 -18.83 26.53
CA GLU A 19 9.54 -18.83 26.03
C GLU A 19 9.05 -17.41 25.73
N ASN A 20 9.28 -16.48 26.64
CA ASN A 20 8.95 -15.06 26.45
C ASN A 20 9.67 -14.43 25.26
N TRP A 21 10.97 -14.71 25.12
CA TRP A 21 11.76 -14.21 23.99
C TRP A 21 11.26 -14.77 22.66
N THR A 22 10.91 -16.06 22.63
CA THR A 22 10.36 -16.72 21.46
C THR A 22 9.02 -16.13 21.06
N ASN A 23 8.11 -15.91 22.02
CA ASN A 23 6.80 -15.29 21.80
C ASN A 23 6.93 -13.86 21.29
N PHE A 24 7.78 -13.04 21.92
CA PHE A 24 8.07 -11.67 21.48
C PHE A 24 8.55 -11.63 20.02
N LYS A 25 9.53 -12.47 19.68
CA LYS A 25 10.09 -12.58 18.34
C LYS A 25 9.02 -13.00 17.32
N ASN A 26 8.17 -13.95 17.66
CA ASN A 26 7.09 -14.42 16.78
C ASN A 26 6.05 -13.33 16.53
N ILE A 27 5.62 -12.61 17.57
CA ILE A 27 4.67 -11.49 17.45
C ILE A 27 5.23 -10.42 16.51
N ILE A 28 6.49 -10.03 16.66
CA ILE A 28 7.13 -9.05 15.79
C ILE A 28 7.21 -9.57 14.35
N LEU A 29 7.65 -10.81 14.15
CA LEU A 29 7.80 -11.39 12.82
C LEU A 29 6.46 -11.53 12.10
N ASP A 30 5.40 -11.93 12.79
CA ASP A 30 4.08 -12.12 12.19
C ASP A 30 3.45 -10.78 11.81
N ASN A 31 3.58 -9.77 12.66
CA ASN A 31 3.17 -8.41 12.29
C ASN A 31 4.02 -7.88 11.13
N ALA A 32 5.33 -8.06 11.16
CA ALA A 32 6.21 -7.65 10.07
C ALA A 32 5.85 -8.34 8.74
N LYS A 33 5.44 -9.61 8.74
CA LYS A 33 4.96 -10.32 7.54
C LYS A 33 3.69 -9.71 6.94
N LEU A 34 2.80 -9.13 7.76
CA LEU A 34 1.60 -8.45 7.27
C LEU A 34 1.94 -7.14 6.53
N TYR A 35 2.99 -6.44 6.96
CA TYR A 35 3.38 -5.14 6.42
C TYR A 35 4.51 -5.20 5.37
N ILE A 36 5.34 -6.24 5.38
CA ILE A 36 6.47 -6.43 4.47
C ILE A 36 6.10 -7.49 3.43
N PRO A 37 5.88 -7.10 2.15
CA PRO A 37 5.48 -8.04 1.12
C PRO A 37 6.59 -9.07 0.86
N ARG A 38 6.30 -10.35 1.09
CA ARG A 38 7.16 -11.48 0.67
C ARG A 38 6.57 -12.15 -0.57
N GLY A 39 7.36 -12.21 -1.65
CA GLY A 39 7.02 -12.95 -2.87
C GLY A 39 5.84 -12.39 -3.69
N ASN A 40 5.46 -13.12 -4.74
CA ASN A 40 4.35 -12.78 -5.64
C ASN A 40 2.98 -12.94 -4.94
N VAL A 41 2.65 -11.93 -4.13
CA VAL A 41 1.32 -11.39 -3.79
C VAL A 41 0.20 -12.39 -3.47
N LYS A 42 -0.18 -12.51 -2.18
CA LYS A 42 -1.53 -12.97 -1.77
C LYS A 42 -1.88 -12.43 -0.38
N GLY A 43 -2.35 -11.18 -0.33
CA GLY A 43 -2.72 -10.53 0.94
C GLY A 43 -2.22 -9.10 1.09
N TYR A 44 -1.46 -8.56 0.13
CA TYR A 44 -1.18 -7.13 0.11
C TYR A 44 -2.51 -6.40 -0.10
N ILE A 45 -3.09 -5.90 0.99
CA ILE A 45 -4.22 -4.99 0.93
C ILE A 45 -3.63 -3.65 0.47
N PRO A 46 -3.98 -3.13 -0.72
CA PRO A 46 -3.52 -1.83 -1.16
C PRO A 46 -4.33 -0.73 -0.45
N LEU A 47 -4.49 -0.82 0.87
CA LEU A 47 -5.22 0.13 1.72
C LEU A 47 -4.73 1.57 1.50
N PHE A 48 -3.45 1.74 1.19
CA PHE A 48 -2.83 3.06 1.17
C PHE A 48 -3.05 3.88 -0.10
N THR A 49 -3.47 3.28 -1.22
CA THR A 49 -3.26 3.95 -2.52
C THR A 49 -4.53 4.26 -3.30
N HIS A 50 -5.58 3.44 -3.21
CA HIS A 50 -6.83 3.70 -3.92
C HIS A 50 -7.62 4.89 -3.35
N ASN A 51 -7.47 5.20 -2.07
CA ASN A 51 -8.11 6.33 -1.40
C ASN A 51 -7.29 7.64 -1.46
N ALA A 52 -6.13 7.63 -2.12
CA ALA A 52 -5.35 8.85 -2.30
C ALA A 52 -6.18 9.85 -3.12
N SER A 53 -6.28 11.09 -2.62
CA SER A 53 -7.06 12.17 -3.25
C SER A 53 -6.68 12.40 -4.72
N SER A 54 -5.41 12.18 -5.07
CA SER A 54 -4.88 12.29 -6.43
C SER A 54 -5.23 11.11 -7.34
N LEU A 55 -5.56 9.95 -6.78
CA LEU A 55 -5.77 8.71 -7.53
C LEU A 55 -7.26 8.40 -7.75
N LYS A 56 -8.10 8.71 -6.76
CA LYS A 56 -9.56 8.54 -6.82
C LYS A 56 -10.20 9.09 -8.12
N PRO A 57 -9.97 10.36 -8.53
CA PRO A 57 -10.57 10.87 -9.77
C PRO A 57 -10.10 10.12 -11.03
N LEU A 58 -8.87 9.61 -11.04
CA LEU A 58 -8.35 8.82 -12.17
C LEU A 58 -9.01 7.43 -12.24
N LEU A 59 -9.27 6.82 -11.08
CA LEU A 59 -9.95 5.53 -10.98
C LEU A 59 -11.42 5.65 -11.38
N ASP A 60 -12.10 6.69 -10.93
CA ASP A 60 -13.50 6.96 -11.28
C ASP A 60 -13.64 7.22 -12.79
N ARG A 61 -12.74 8.03 -13.37
CA ARG A 61 -12.74 8.27 -14.81
C ARG A 61 -12.41 7.01 -15.61
N ARG A 62 -11.48 6.16 -15.14
CA ARG A 62 -11.21 4.86 -15.76
C ARG A 62 -12.45 3.96 -15.74
N LYS A 63 -13.19 3.94 -14.63
CA LYS A 63 -14.42 3.16 -14.50
C LYS A 63 -15.47 3.60 -15.52
N GLN A 64 -15.71 4.91 -15.61
CA GLN A 64 -16.63 5.48 -16.61
C GLN A 64 -16.23 5.12 -18.06
N LEU A 65 -14.95 5.25 -18.40
CA LEU A 65 -14.47 4.89 -19.75
C LEU A 65 -14.63 3.41 -20.05
N LEU A 66 -14.42 2.53 -19.06
CA LEU A 66 -14.62 1.09 -19.23
C LEU A 66 -16.10 0.72 -19.37
N GLU A 67 -16.98 1.37 -18.61
CA GLU A 67 -18.43 1.23 -18.74
C GLU A 67 -18.88 1.66 -20.15
N SER A 68 -18.49 2.87 -20.59
CA SER A 68 -18.78 3.34 -21.95
C SER A 68 -18.16 2.46 -23.04
N PHE A 69 -16.95 1.91 -22.83
CA PHE A 69 -16.32 1.00 -23.78
C PHE A 69 -17.10 -0.32 -23.90
N ASN A 70 -17.56 -0.88 -22.78
CA ASN A 70 -18.33 -2.12 -22.75
C ASN A 70 -19.73 -1.94 -23.34
N GLU A 71 -20.40 -0.82 -23.08
CA GLU A 71 -21.71 -0.49 -23.63
C GLU A 71 -21.65 -0.21 -25.15
N ASN A 72 -20.60 0.45 -25.63
CA ASN A 72 -20.43 0.79 -27.05
C ASN A 72 -19.76 -0.29 -27.91
N ASN A 73 -19.45 -1.47 -27.37
CA ASN A 73 -18.95 -2.61 -28.16
C ASN A 73 -19.97 -3.15 -29.18
N SER A 74 -21.20 -2.61 -29.21
CA SER A 74 -22.24 -3.00 -30.16
C SER A 74 -22.27 -2.19 -31.47
N LEU A 75 -21.70 -0.98 -31.58
CA LEU A 75 -21.83 -0.17 -32.79
C LEU A 75 -20.57 0.68 -33.10
N ASN A 76 -19.85 0.27 -34.13
CA ASN A 76 -18.99 1.04 -35.06
C ASN A 76 -17.86 1.96 -34.52
N ASP A 77 -16.63 1.65 -34.96
CA ASP A 77 -15.48 2.50 -35.36
C ASP A 77 -14.96 3.66 -34.47
N SER A 78 -15.65 4.03 -33.39
CA SER A 78 -15.18 5.04 -32.41
C SER A 78 -14.19 4.46 -31.38
N GLN A 79 -13.83 3.18 -31.54
CA GLN A 79 -13.05 2.35 -30.63
C GLN A 79 -11.60 2.83 -30.44
N GLY A 80 -11.01 3.50 -31.43
CA GLY A 80 -9.64 4.02 -31.33
C GLY A 80 -9.48 5.13 -30.28
N GLY A 81 -10.47 6.02 -30.17
CA GLY A 81 -10.46 7.14 -29.22
C GLY A 81 -10.59 6.66 -27.77
N LEU A 82 -11.61 5.83 -27.49
CA LEU A 82 -11.84 5.28 -26.14
C LEU A 82 -10.66 4.42 -25.67
N ARG A 83 -10.10 3.55 -26.52
CA ARG A 83 -8.90 2.76 -26.17
C ARG A 83 -7.70 3.65 -25.85
N THR A 84 -7.52 4.73 -26.61
CA THR A 84 -6.45 5.70 -26.37
C THR A 84 -6.65 6.43 -25.04
N GLU A 85 -7.87 6.88 -24.73
CA GLU A 85 -8.19 7.51 -23.45
C GLU A 85 -7.97 6.55 -22.27
N ILE A 86 -8.42 5.29 -22.39
CA ILE A 86 -8.19 4.26 -21.37
C ILE A 86 -6.68 4.05 -21.14
N ASN A 87 -5.89 3.97 -22.20
CA ASN A 87 -4.44 3.82 -22.12
C ASN A 87 -3.77 5.03 -21.45
N GLN A 88 -4.19 6.24 -21.81
CA GLN A 88 -3.70 7.47 -21.18
C GLN A 88 -4.01 7.51 -19.68
N ILE A 89 -5.22 7.14 -19.27
CA ILE A 89 -5.60 7.09 -17.86
C ILE A 89 -4.82 6.00 -17.12
N ASN A 90 -4.66 4.82 -17.71
CA ASN A 90 -3.83 3.77 -17.13
C ASN A 90 -2.38 4.23 -16.92
N ALA A 91 -1.81 4.98 -17.86
CA ALA A 91 -0.48 5.56 -17.71
C ALA A 91 -0.42 6.59 -16.56
N LYS A 92 -1.42 7.48 -16.45
CA LYS A 92 -1.52 8.46 -15.35
C LYS A 92 -1.67 7.79 -13.99
N ILE A 93 -2.48 6.74 -13.91
CA ILE A 93 -2.64 5.91 -12.70
C ILE A 93 -1.28 5.32 -12.29
N LYS A 94 -0.60 4.61 -13.21
CA LYS A 94 0.72 4.00 -12.95
C LYS A 94 1.74 5.03 -12.47
N LYS A 95 1.80 6.21 -13.11
CA LYS A 95 2.67 7.32 -12.71
C LYS A 95 2.37 7.80 -11.29
N SER A 96 1.09 7.99 -10.98
CA SER A 96 0.64 8.46 -9.65
C SER A 96 1.01 7.46 -8.55
N TYR A 97 0.80 6.16 -8.79
CA TYR A 97 1.25 5.10 -7.89
C TYR A 97 2.76 5.15 -7.64
N ALA A 98 3.56 5.30 -8.69
CA ALA A 98 5.02 5.38 -8.57
C ALA A 98 5.45 6.60 -7.75
N GLN A 99 4.80 7.75 -7.94
CA GLN A 99 5.07 8.97 -7.17
C GLN A 99 4.69 8.81 -5.70
N LEU A 100 3.51 8.29 -5.39
CA LEU A 100 3.07 8.02 -4.03
C LEU A 100 4.03 7.06 -3.31
N LYS A 101 4.42 5.98 -3.99
CA LYS A 101 5.40 5.01 -3.47
C LYS A 101 6.74 5.67 -3.15
N ARG A 102 7.27 6.50 -4.06
CA ARG A 102 8.54 7.23 -3.86
C ARG A 102 8.44 8.27 -2.74
N SER A 103 7.31 8.96 -2.61
CA SER A 103 7.10 9.94 -1.54
C SER A 103 7.12 9.25 -0.17
N ARG A 104 6.36 8.17 -0.03
CA ARG A 104 6.32 7.38 1.20
C ARG A 104 7.67 6.78 1.54
N TRP A 105 8.39 6.25 0.54
CA TRP A 105 9.75 5.74 0.76
C TRP A 105 10.68 6.82 1.31
N ARG A 106 10.65 8.02 0.73
CA ARG A 106 11.44 9.16 1.26
C ARG A 106 11.06 9.53 2.68
N GLU A 107 9.77 9.55 2.99
CA GLU A 107 9.27 9.85 4.34
C GLU A 107 9.72 8.81 5.38
N LEU A 108 9.59 7.52 5.05
CA LEU A 108 10.07 6.42 5.91
C LEU A 108 11.58 6.49 6.12
N CYS A 109 12.35 6.73 5.06
CA CYS A 109 13.80 6.85 5.15
C CYS A 109 14.24 8.11 5.91
N LYS A 110 13.46 9.19 5.91
CA LYS A 110 13.78 10.43 6.62
C LYS A 110 13.97 10.19 8.12
N ASN A 111 13.19 9.30 8.72
CA ASN A 111 13.30 8.98 10.15
C ASN A 111 14.37 7.90 10.45
N LEU A 112 14.88 7.22 9.41
CA LEU A 112 15.92 6.19 9.53
C LEU A 112 17.33 6.75 9.27
N ASP A 113 17.43 7.91 8.64
CA ASP A 113 18.73 8.56 8.46
C ASP A 113 19.24 9.08 9.80
N SER A 114 20.27 8.41 10.32
CA SER A 114 21.01 8.73 11.54
C SER A 114 21.59 10.15 11.58
N ARG A 115 21.67 10.85 10.44
CA ARG A 115 22.13 12.23 10.32
C ARG A 115 21.00 13.25 10.45
N THR A 116 19.75 12.80 10.43
CA THR A 116 18.58 13.64 10.69
C THR A 116 18.57 13.93 12.18
N THR A 117 18.62 15.21 12.54
CA THR A 117 18.70 15.72 13.93
C THR A 117 17.37 15.56 14.69
N THR A 118 16.72 14.41 14.59
CA THR A 118 15.67 14.03 15.53
C THR A 118 16.37 13.45 16.75
N ASN A 119 16.68 14.32 17.70
CA ASN A 119 17.29 14.02 19.01
C ASN A 119 16.48 13.05 19.90
N SER A 120 15.45 12.39 19.38
CA SER A 120 14.77 11.29 20.03
C SER A 120 15.44 10.00 19.57
N ARG A 121 16.52 9.64 20.26
CA ARG A 121 16.92 8.24 20.32
C ARG A 121 15.98 7.57 21.34
N TRP A 122 15.17 6.64 20.84
CA TRP A 122 14.57 5.47 21.49
C TRP A 122 14.98 5.28 22.96
#